data_AF-A0A1E4IB72-F1
#
_entry.id   AF-A0A1E4IB72-F1
#
_cell.length_a   1.000
_cell.length_b   1.000
_cell.length_c   1.000
_cell.angle_alpha   90.00
_cell.angle_beta   90.00
_cell.angle_gamma   90.00
#
_symmetry.space_group_name_H-M   'P 1'
#
loop_
_entity.id
_entity.type
_entity.pdbx_description
1 polymer ?
#
loop_
_entity_poly.entity_id
_entity_poly.type
_entity_poly.pdbx_seq_one_letter_code
_entity_poly.pdbx_strand_id
1 'polypeptide(L)' 'MASSTGEPQVSAESVDGSGAATSSVGGYATATTDDGSPISWWPTVVEVPHSGCWSVVERLGDTTVQFVMSVT' A
#
# COMPACT_ATOMS: atom_id res chain seq x y z
N MET A 1 4.14 6.32 -17.58
CA MET A 1 5.39 6.87 -17.03
C MET A 1 5.77 6.01 -15.85
N ALA A 2 6.95 5.37 -15.86
CA ALA A 2 7.46 4.74 -14.65
C ALA A 2 7.65 5.85 -13.61
N SER A 3 7.07 5.69 -12.42
CA SER A 3 7.12 6.66 -11.31
C SER A 3 8.53 7.23 -11.15
N SER A 4 8.76 8.49 -11.55
CA SER A 4 10.01 9.22 -11.29
C SER A 4 10.32 9.35 -9.79
N THR A 5 9.36 8.97 -8.96
CA THR A 5 9.30 9.09 -7.52
C THR A 5 9.79 7.84 -6.79
N GLY A 6 10.06 6.74 -7.52
CA GLY A 6 10.48 5.47 -6.94
C GLY A 6 9.31 4.65 -6.38
N GLU A 7 9.65 3.62 -5.60
CA GLU A 7 8.71 2.75 -4.88
C GLU A 7 8.03 3.48 -3.72
N PRO A 8 6.75 3.21 -3.43
CA PRO A 8 6.08 3.78 -2.27
C PRO A 8 6.71 3.26 -0.96
N GLN A 9 6.58 4.05 0.09
CA GLN A 9 6.83 3.61 1.45
C GLN A 9 5.49 3.32 2.12
N VAL A 10 5.34 2.11 2.66
CA VAL A 10 4.09 1.67 3.28
C VAL A 10 4.40 1.27 4.71
N SER A 11 3.51 1.64 5.62
CA SER A 11 3.55 1.26 7.04
C SER A 11 2.14 1.03 7.53
N ALA A 12 1.98 0.11 8.48
CA ALA A 12 0.69 -0.18 9.08
C ALA A 12 0.84 -0.52 10.56
N GLU A 13 0.02 0.10 11.39
CA GLU A 13 0.06 -0.01 12.85
C GLU A 13 -1.34 -0.29 13.40
N SER A 14 -1.41 -1.05 14.50
CA SER A 14 -2.68 -1.31 15.18
C SER A 14 -3.25 -0.02 15.77
N VAL A 15 -4.55 0.23 15.59
CA VAL A 15 -5.20 1.45 16.08
C VAL A 15 -5.40 1.44 17.60
N ASP A 16 -5.81 0.28 18.14
CA ASP A 16 -6.25 0.15 19.54
C ASP A 16 -5.29 -0.70 20.40
N GLY A 17 -4.19 -1.19 19.82
CA GLY A 17 -3.27 -2.12 20.45
C GLY A 17 -1.80 -1.86 20.11
N SER A 18 -0.92 -2.71 20.61
CA SER A 18 0.49 -2.73 20.20
C SER A 18 0.68 -3.68 19.03
N GLY A 19 1.19 -3.19 17.91
CA GLY A 19 1.55 -4.06 16.78
C GLY A 19 1.87 -3.24 15.53
N ALA A 20 2.95 -3.61 14.85
CA ALA A 20 3.24 -3.17 13.49
C ALA A 20 3.02 -4.35 12.54
N ALA A 21 2.38 -4.08 11.41
CA ALA A 21 2.26 -5.04 10.34
C ALA A 21 3.51 -4.99 9.47
N THR A 22 3.86 -6.12 8.85
CA THR A 22 4.95 -6.17 7.88
C THR A 22 4.42 -5.67 6.54
N SER A 23 5.19 -4.84 5.83
CA SER A 23 4.84 -4.38 4.49
C SER A 23 5.95 -4.69 3.50
N SER A 24 5.57 -4.96 2.25
CA SER A 24 6.50 -5.13 1.14
C SER A 24 5.96 -4.46 -0.11
N VAL A 25 6.88 -3.99 -0.96
CA VAL A 25 6.58 -3.42 -2.26
C VAL A 25 7.27 -4.28 -3.32
N GLY A 26 6.51 -4.72 -4.30
CA GLY A 26 6.99 -5.51 -5.43
C GLY A 26 7.60 -4.62 -6.53
N GLY A 27 8.00 -5.26 -7.63
CA GLY A 27 8.49 -4.53 -8.80
C GLY A 27 7.39 -3.71 -9.49
N TYR A 28 7.77 -2.60 -10.14
CA TYR A 28 6.86 -1.74 -10.89
C TYR A 28 6.09 -2.52 -11.96
N ALA A 29 4.76 -2.47 -11.91
CA ALA A 29 3.88 -3.21 -12.79
C ALA A 29 3.15 -2.28 -13.78
N THR A 30 2.89 -2.81 -14.97
CA THR A 30 2.11 -2.15 -16.01
C THR A 30 1.15 -3.15 -16.65
N ALA A 31 -0.07 -2.74 -16.94
CA ALA A 31 -1.05 -3.52 -17.69
C ALA A 31 -1.90 -2.61 -18.58
N THR A 32 -2.77 -3.23 -19.37
CA THR A 32 -3.78 -2.54 -20.18
C THR A 32 -5.15 -3.01 -19.69
N THR A 33 -6.05 -2.07 -19.39
CA THR A 33 -7.44 -2.36 -19.01
C THR A 33 -8.26 -2.78 -20.24
N ASP A 34 -9.46 -3.35 -20.01
CA ASP A 34 -10.33 -3.85 -21.07
C ASP A 34 -10.78 -2.77 -22.07
N ASP A 35 -10.82 -1.51 -21.64
CA ASP A 35 -11.10 -0.35 -22.50
C ASP A 35 -9.88 0.15 -23.31
N GLY A 36 -8.74 -0.54 -23.20
CA GLY A 36 -7.50 -0.21 -23.89
C GLY A 36 -6.62 0.81 -23.16
N SER A 37 -7.01 1.30 -21.99
CA SER A 37 -6.24 2.29 -21.24
C SER A 37 -5.01 1.65 -20.56
N PRO A 38 -3.82 2.25 -20.64
CA PRO A 38 -2.67 1.77 -19.87
C PRO A 38 -2.85 2.10 -18.39
N ILE A 39 -2.56 1.13 -17.52
CA ILE A 39 -2.48 1.31 -16.08
C ILE A 39 -1.09 0.89 -15.58
N SER A 40 -0.65 1.51 -14.51
CA SER A 40 0.64 1.20 -13.88
C SER A 40 0.58 1.43 -12.39
N TRP A 41 1.18 0.54 -11.61
CA TRP A 41 1.12 0.57 -10.16
C TRP A 41 2.34 -0.11 -9.53
N TRP A 42 2.55 0.17 -8.25
CA TRP A 42 3.46 -0.59 -7.41
C TRP A 42 2.63 -1.63 -6.64
N PRO A 43 2.85 -2.94 -6.87
CA PRO A 43 2.20 -3.97 -6.06
C PRO A 43 2.67 -3.84 -4.62
N THR A 44 1.74 -3.67 -3.68
CA THR A 44 2.04 -3.49 -2.26
C THR A 44 1.31 -4.56 -1.45
N VAL A 45 2.00 -5.17 -0.48
CA VAL A 45 1.43 -6.15 0.45
C VAL A 45 1.61 -5.64 1.87
N VAL A 46 0.55 -5.77 2.68
CA VAL A 46 0.56 -5.54 4.13
C VAL A 46 0.11 -6.82 4.80
N GLU A 47 1.00 -7.44 5.57
CA GLU A 47 0.75 -8.65 6.36
C GLU A 47 0.37 -8.28 7.78
N VAL A 48 -0.91 -8.45 8.10
CA VAL A 48 -1.48 -8.16 9.42
C VAL A 48 -1.38 -9.40 10.32
N PRO A 49 -0.72 -9.32 11.49
CA PRO A 49 -0.48 -10.49 12.35
C PRO A 49 -1.73 -11.00 13.09
N HIS A 50 -2.78 -10.19 13.19
CA HIS A 50 -4.03 -10.55 13.85
C HIS A 50 -5.19 -9.69 13.32
N SER A 51 -6.42 -10.14 13.59
CA SER A 51 -7.63 -9.35 13.35
C SER A 51 -7.65 -8.08 14.20
N GLY A 52 -8.41 -7.07 13.75
CA GLY A 52 -8.53 -5.78 14.39
C GLY A 52 -8.46 -4.61 13.41
N CYS A 53 -8.42 -3.40 13.97
CA CYS A 53 -8.30 -2.16 13.22
C CYS A 53 -6.83 -1.78 13.04
N TRP A 54 -6.47 -1.41 11.80
CA TRP A 54 -5.11 -1.05 11.40
C TRP A 54 -5.12 0.29 10.66
N SER A 55 -4.28 1.23 11.09
CA SER A 55 -4.00 2.47 10.36
C SER A 55 -2.89 2.21 9.35
N VAL A 56 -3.17 2.40 8.07
CA VAL A 56 -2.22 2.24 6.97
C VAL A 56 -1.84 3.60 6.43
N VAL A 57 -0.54 3.84 6.28
CA VAL A 57 0.02 5.03 5.65
C VAL A 57 0.90 4.62 4.48
N GLU A 58 0.57 5.08 3.30
CA GLU A 58 1.36 4.94 2.08
C GLU A 58 1.85 6.31 1.62
N ARG A 59 3.13 6.39 1.25
CA ARG A 59 3.78 7.60 0.73
C ARG A 59 4.42 7.34 -0.62
N LEU A 60 4.08 8.16 -1.60
CA LEU A 60 4.67 8.15 -2.94
C LEU A 60 5.11 9.57 -3.30
N GLY A 61 6.39 9.87 -3.08
CA GLY A 61 6.91 11.25 -3.09
C GLY A 61 6.19 12.12 -2.09
N ASP A 62 5.59 13.20 -2.57
CA ASP A 62 4.84 14.14 -1.74
C ASP A 62 3.37 13.71 -1.52
N THR A 63 2.92 12.65 -2.17
CA THR A 63 1.56 12.14 -1.98
C THR A 63 1.52 11.21 -0.77
N THR A 64 0.60 11.46 0.15
CA THR A 64 0.29 10.55 1.26
C THR A 64 -1.15 10.06 1.13
N VAL A 65 -1.33 8.74 1.19
CA VAL A 65 -2.63 8.09 1.33
C VAL A 65 -2.68 7.48 2.72
N GLN A 66 -3.72 7.80 3.48
CA GLN A 66 -3.94 7.26 4.81
C GLN A 66 -5.37 6.76 4.95
N PHE A 67 -5.52 5.55 5.46
CA PHE A 67 -6.83 4.95 5.72
C PHE A 67 -6.77 4.00 6.92
N VAL A 68 -7.94 3.68 7.46
CA VAL A 68 -8.12 2.63 8.48
C VAL A 68 -8.79 1.42 7.83
N MET A 69 -8.21 0.26 8.08
CA MET A 69 -8.69 -1.05 7.64
C MET A 69 -9.18 -1.85 8.84
N SER A 70 -10.33 -2.51 8.71
CA SER A 70 -10.80 -3.51 9.67
C SER A 70 -10.57 -4.90 9.11
N VAL A 71 -9.88 -5.75 9.87
CA VAL A 71 -9.56 -7.14 9.51
C VAL A 71 -10.29 -8.06 10.48
N THR A 72 -11.03 -9.03 9.96
CA THR A 72 -11.80 -10.02 10.74
C THR A 72 -11.30 -11.41 10.52
#